data_AF-A0A8R1IYJ0-F1
#
_entry.id   AF-A0A8R1IYJ0-F1
#
_cell.length_a   1.000
_cell.length_b   1.000
_cell.length_c   1.000
_cell.angle_alpha   90.00
_cell.angle_beta   90.00
_cell.angle_gamma   90.00
#
_symmetry.space_group_name_H-M   'P 1'
#
loop_
_entity.id
_entity.type
_entity.pdbx_description
1 polymer ?
#
loop_
_entity_poly.entity_id
_entity_poly.type
_entity_poly.pdbx_seq_one_letter_code
_entity_poly.pdbx_strand_id
1 'polypeptide(L)' 'MDGTEMVKDFLEIFIQTIGYNKYMTTEFLNSVWTSSLPLRLCLKIGSVVMLLRNLDVSSGMCNITRLIVKEL' A
#
# COMPACT_ATOMS: atom_id res chain seq x y z
N MET A 1 -17.34 3.55 17.86
CA MET A 1 -16.54 3.44 16.63
C MET A 1 -16.72 2.02 16.13
N ASP A 2 -17.37 1.87 14.99
CA ASP A 2 -17.53 0.57 14.35
C ASP A 2 -16.15 0.05 13.90
N GLY A 3 -15.93 -1.27 13.96
CA GLY A 3 -14.67 -1.89 13.55
C GLY A 3 -14.35 -1.61 12.07
N THR A 4 -15.37 -1.42 11.23
CA THR A 4 -15.22 -1.02 9.82
C THR A 4 -14.69 0.41 9.67
N GLU A 5 -15.14 1.30 10.55
CA GLU A 5 -14.70 2.70 10.63
C GLU A 5 -13.24 2.77 11.05
N MET A 6 -12.85 1.99 12.08
CA MET A 6 -11.48 1.90 12.56
C MET A 6 -10.52 1.35 11.49
N VAL A 7 -10.94 0.38 10.67
CA VAL A 7 -10.13 -0.14 9.56
C VAL A 7 -9.99 0.88 8.44
N LYS A 8 -11.05 1.64 8.12
CA LYS A 8 -10.98 2.73 7.14
C LYS A 8 -10.08 3.85 7.62
N ASP A 9 -10.22 4.28 8.87
CA ASP A 9 -9.36 5.30 9.48
C ASP A 9 -7.91 4.83 9.54
N PHE A 10 -7.67 3.56 9.89
CA PHE A 10 -6.32 2.99 9.87
C PHE A 10 -5.75 2.96 8.45
N LEU A 11 -6.54 2.58 7.44
CA LEU A 11 -6.11 2.57 6.05
C LEU A 11 -5.88 4.00 5.52
N GLU A 12 -6.71 4.97 5.88
CA GLU A 12 -6.51 6.38 5.53
C GLU A 12 -5.28 6.98 6.20
N ILE A 13 -5.07 6.71 7.49
CA ILE A 13 -3.86 7.10 8.24
C ILE A 13 -2.63 6.44 7.61
N PHE A 14 -2.71 5.17 7.21
CA PHE A 14 -1.62 4.47 6.55
C PHE A 14 -1.32 5.10 5.17
N ILE A 15 -2.36 5.38 4.36
CA ILE A 15 -2.24 6.02 3.05
C ILE A 15 -1.69 7.45 3.18
N GLN A 16 -2.11 8.22 4.19
CA GLN A 16 -1.58 9.56 4.42
C GLN A 16 -0.14 9.52 4.93
N THR A 17 0.21 8.59 5.82
CA THR A 17 1.57 8.50 6.38
C THR A 17 2.59 7.97 5.36
N ILE A 18 2.18 7.01 4.53
CA ILE A 18 3.04 6.35 3.52
C ILE A 18 3.02 7.10 2.18
N GLY A 19 1.88 7.71 1.83
CA GLY A 19 1.67 8.37 0.55
C GLY A 19 2.16 9.82 0.48
N TYR A 20 2.15 10.58 1.58
CA TYR A 20 2.63 11.98 1.61
C TYR A 20 4.10 12.15 1.98
N ASN A 21 4.78 11.08 2.39
CA ASN A 21 6.14 11.21 2.86
C ASN A 21 7.14 11.14 1.68
N LYS A 22 7.60 12.32 1.23
CA LYS A 22 8.65 12.48 0.20
C LYS A 22 9.95 11.73 0.54
N TYR A 23 10.18 11.39 1.81
CA TYR A 23 11.36 10.66 2.29
C TYR A 23 11.17 9.15 2.33
N MET A 24 9.99 8.64 1.93
CA MET A 24 9.74 7.22 1.83
C MET A 24 10.32 6.66 0.53
N THR A 25 11.63 6.45 0.54
CA THR A 25 12.32 5.84 -0.58
C THR A 25 11.98 4.36 -0.68
N THR A 26 12.17 3.81 -1.88
CA THR A 26 12.07 2.36 -2.09
C THR A 26 13.00 1.59 -1.17
N GLU A 27 14.20 2.10 -0.91
CA GLU A 27 15.20 1.49 -0.02
C GLU A 27 14.71 1.47 1.43
N PHE A 28 14.13 2.58 1.90
CA PHE A 28 13.50 2.64 3.22
C PHE A 28 12.39 1.61 3.34
N LEU A 29 11.44 1.57 2.39
CA LEU A 29 10.35 0.58 2.38
C LEU A 29 10.85 -0.87 2.39
N ASN A 30 11.91 -1.17 1.64
CA ASN A 30 12.50 -2.51 1.62
C ASN A 30 13.27 -2.86 2.92
N SER A 31 13.74 -1.84 3.65
CA SER A 31 14.41 -2.00 4.94
C SER A 31 13.44 -2.07 6.13
N VAL A 32 12.19 -1.65 5.94
CA VAL A 32 11.17 -1.63 6.97
C VAL A 32 10.73 -3.06 7.29
N TRP A 33 11.24 -3.59 8.40
CA TRP A 33 10.72 -4.77 9.06
C TRP A 33 9.79 -4.33 10.18
N THR A 34 8.51 -4.15 9.87
CA THR A 34 7.51 -3.82 10.90
C THR A 34 6.61 -5.02 11.14
N SER A 35 6.45 -5.41 12.40
CA SER A 35 5.43 -6.37 12.84
C SER A 35 3.99 -5.96 12.49
N SER A 36 3.78 -4.68 12.15
CA SER A 36 2.51 -4.11 11.70
C SER A 36 2.27 -4.17 10.18
N LEU A 37 3.26 -4.56 9.38
CA LEU A 37 3.08 -4.84 7.95
C LEU A 37 2.99 -6.35 7.74
N PRO A 38 2.03 -6.83 6.92
CA PRO A 38 1.92 -8.24 6.65
C PRO A 38 3.18 -8.73 5.92
N LEU A 39 3.98 -9.53 6.61
CA LEU A 39 5.18 -10.20 6.07
C LEU A 39 4.88 -11.06 4.84
N ARG A 40 3.63 -11.46 4.66
CA ARG A 40 3.14 -12.21 3.50
C ARG A 40 1.88 -11.55 2.97
N LEU A 41 1.97 -11.05 1.74
CA LEU A 41 0.82 -10.53 1.01
C LEU A 41 0.08 -11.73 0.39
N CYS A 42 -1.12 -12.03 0.91
CA CYS A 42 -2.01 -13.01 0.30
C CYS A 42 -2.96 -12.26 -0.65
N LEU A 43 -2.79 -12.47 -1.96
CA LEU A 43 -3.63 -11.86 -2.98
C LEU A 43 -4.82 -12.75 -3.33
N LYS A 44 -5.92 -12.12 -3.76
CA LYS A 44 -7.09 -12.81 -4.30
C LYS A 44 -7.49 -12.13 -5.60
N ILE A 45 -7.87 -12.90 -6.61
CA ILE A 45 -8.45 -12.36 -7.83
C ILE A 45 -9.65 -11.46 -7.47
N GLY A 46 -9.67 -10.24 -8.01
CA GLY A 46 -10.66 -9.21 -7.72
C GLY A 46 -10.36 -8.31 -6.52
N SER A 47 -9.31 -8.59 -5.72
CA SER A 47 -8.91 -7.68 -4.64
C SER A 47 -8.26 -6.41 -5.17
N VAL A 48 -8.56 -5.27 -4.54
CA VAL A 48 -7.86 -4.00 -4.80
C VAL A 48 -6.55 -3.98 -4.01
N VAL A 49 -5.44 -3.70 -4.69
CA VAL A 49 -4.12 -3.49 -4.09
C VAL A 49 -3.66 -2.07 -4.36
N MET A 50 -2.79 -1.54 -3.50
CA MET A 50 -2.18 -0.23 -3.66
C MET A 50 -0.68 -0.38 -3.81
N LEU A 51 -0.09 0.29 -4.79
CA LEU A 51 1.37 0.39 -4.89
C LEU A 51 1.90 1.27 -3.75
N LEU A 52 2.89 0.76 -3.01
CA LEU A 52 3.59 1.54 -1.97
C LEU A 52 4.85 2.22 -2.50
N ARG A 53 5.26 1.90 -3.74
CA ARG A 53 6.43 2.45 -4.42
C ARG A 53 6.17 2.58 -5.92
N ASN A 54 6.92 3.45 -6.57
CA ASN A 54 6.88 3.59 -8.02
C ASN A 54 7.46 2.33 -8.69
N LEU A 55 6.72 1.79 -9.66
CA LEU A 55 7.19 0.69 -10.52
C LEU A 55 7.52 1.22 -11.91
N ASP A 56 6.60 2.00 -12.48
CA ASP A 56 6.79 2.69 -13.76
C ASP A 56 5.93 3.95 -13.77
N VAL A 57 6.57 5.09 -13.47
CA VAL A 57 5.90 6.38 -13.41
C VAL A 57 5.37 6.79 -14.79
N SER A 58 6.03 6.37 -15.87
CA SER A 58 5.66 6.75 -17.23
C SER A 58 4.35 6.11 -17.68
N SER A 59 4.06 4.90 -17.21
CA SER A 59 2.79 4.20 -17.43
C SER A 59 1.73 4.44 -16.34
N GLY A 60 2.00 5.33 -15.36
CA GLY A 60 1.07 5.65 -14.28
C GLY A 60 1.06 4.65 -13.12
N MET A 61 2.02 3.73 -13.08
CA MET A 61 2.24 2.79 -11.97
C MET A 61 3.11 3.44 -10.88
N CYS A 62 2.60 4.52 -10.30
CA CYS A 62 3.22 5.26 -9.20
C CYS A 62 2.68 4.83 -7.83
N ASN A 63 3.33 5.30 -6.77
CA ASN A 63 2.85 5.13 -5.40
C ASN A 63 1.38 5.59 -5.30
N ILE A 64 0.59 4.89 -4.48
CA ILE A 64 -0.84 5.10 -4.27
C ILE A 64 -1.73 4.65 -5.44
N THR A 65 -1.16 4.28 -6.60
CA THR A 65 -1.95 3.68 -7.68
C THR A 65 -2.65 2.42 -7.20
N ARG A 66 -3.97 2.38 -7.40
CA ARG A 66 -4.84 1.26 -7.05
C ARG A 66 -4.99 0.33 -8.25
N LEU A 67 -4.67 -0.94 -8.07
CA LEU A 67 -4.78 -1.98 -9.09
C LEU A 67 -5.77 -3.06 -8.64
N ILE A 68 -6.32 -3.80 -9.60
CA ILE A 68 -7.16 -4.96 -9.34
C ILE A 68 -6.41 -6.20 -9.78
N VAL A 69 -6.30 -7.18 -8.89
CA VAL A 69 -5.69 -8.48 -9.21
C VAL A 69 -6.58 -9.21 -10.22
N LYS A 70 -6.04 -9.47 -11.42
CA LYS A 70 -6.73 -10.22 -12.48
C LYS A 70 -6.37 -11.71 -12.49
N GLU A 71 -5.14 -12.03 -12.12
CA GLU A 71 -4.56 -13.38 -12.05
C GLU A 71 -3.53 -13.48 -10.91
N LEU A 72 -3.16 -14.71 -10.50
CA LEU A 72 -2.23 -15.00 -9.38
C LEU A 72 -0.94 -15.65 -9.88
#